data_AF-A0A1I3A7M4-F1
#
_entry.id   AF-A0A1I3A7M4-F1
#
_cell.length_a   1.000
_cell.length_b   1.000
_cell.length_c   1.000
_cell.angle_alpha   90.00
_cell.angle_beta   90.00
_cell.angle_gamma   90.00
#
_symmetry.space_group_name_H-M   'P 1'
#
loop_
_entity.id
_entity.type
_entity.pdbx_description
1 polymer ?
#
loop_
_entity_poly.entity_id
_entity_poly.type
_entity_poly.pdbx_seq_one_letter_code
_entity_poly.pdbx_strand_id
1 'polypeptide(L)'
;MADPHEFAGRDGRRRLALRTTDIVTHDTTGLLPLSVAADRIGHTAMRCAGLLAQLARDGQSVDRSGAGAVAEVYPAASLKKWGLPSRGYKRAQNVDNLRASVDALLTAAPWLSLGKCEDLCRRSDDAFDAVIAAMTARAVGKGLVEPVPEEHASVARTEGWIALPSTSIDALHG
;
A
#
# COMPACT_ATOMS: atom_id res chain seq x y z
N MET A 1 18.39 9.83 -26.12
CA MET A 1 18.64 10.77 -25.00
C MET A 1 17.36 11.56 -24.82
N ALA A 2 16.72 11.50 -23.64
CA ALA A 2 15.46 12.20 -23.39
C ALA A 2 15.64 13.71 -23.59
N ASP A 3 14.65 14.40 -24.14
CA ASP A 3 14.66 15.85 -24.31
C ASP A 3 14.74 16.52 -22.93
N PRO A 4 15.74 17.38 -22.65
CA PRO A 4 15.83 18.10 -21.38
C PRO A 4 14.58 18.92 -21.03
N HIS A 5 13.79 19.30 -22.03
CA HIS A 5 12.54 20.02 -21.86
C HIS A 5 11.35 19.13 -21.51
N GLU A 6 11.46 17.80 -21.64
CA GLU A 6 10.41 16.85 -21.23
C GLU A 6 10.07 16.97 -19.74
N PHE A 7 11.03 17.41 -18.93
CA PHE A 7 10.85 17.60 -17.49
C PHE A 7 10.60 19.07 -17.10
N ALA A 8 10.54 19.98 -18.08
CA ALA A 8 10.21 21.37 -17.83
C ALA A 8 8.75 21.49 -17.38
N GLY A 9 8.49 22.31 -16.36
CA GLY A 9 7.14 22.49 -15.80
C GLY A 9 6.81 21.60 -14.61
N ARG A 10 5.58 21.71 -14.09
CA ARG A 10 5.16 21.06 -12.85
C ARG A 10 5.03 19.54 -13.03
N ASP A 11 4.44 19.11 -14.15
CA ASP A 11 4.15 17.70 -14.40
C ASP A 11 5.43 16.89 -14.72
N GLY A 12 6.34 17.49 -15.49
CA GLY A 12 7.67 16.93 -15.73
C GLY A 12 8.45 16.72 -14.43
N ARG A 13 8.46 17.72 -13.53
CA ARG A 13 9.06 17.60 -12.19
C ARG A 13 8.37 16.55 -11.31
N ARG A 14 7.04 16.40 -11.41
CA ARG A 14 6.28 15.38 -10.67
C ARG A 14 6.70 13.96 -11.09
N ARG A 15 6.90 13.71 -12.39
CA ARG A 15 7.38 12.43 -12.93
C ARG A 15 8.81 12.08 -12.51
N LEU A 16 9.64 13.07 -12.17
CA LEU A 16 10.99 12.83 -11.61
C LEU A 16 10.96 12.54 -10.10
N ALA A 17 9.98 13.10 -9.37
CA ALA A 17 9.95 13.04 -7.92
C ALA A 17 9.13 11.87 -7.35
N LEU A 18 8.19 11.33 -8.13
CA LEU A 18 7.25 10.29 -7.72
C LEU A 18 7.34 9.09 -8.66
N ARG A 19 7.21 7.88 -8.11
CA ARG A 19 7.06 6.67 -8.93
C ARG A 19 5.73 6.73 -9.67
N THR A 20 5.64 6.01 -10.78
CA THR A 20 4.39 5.93 -11.55
C THR A 20 3.23 5.43 -10.69
N THR A 21 3.47 4.42 -9.84
CA THR A 21 2.45 3.89 -8.91
C THR A 21 1.98 4.93 -7.88
N ASP A 22 2.83 5.87 -7.47
CA ASP A 22 2.47 6.89 -6.47
C ASP A 22 1.55 7.94 -7.10
N ILE A 23 1.80 8.29 -8.37
CA ILE A 23 0.95 9.18 -9.18
C ILE A 23 -0.42 8.55 -9.39
N VAL A 24 -0.47 7.30 -9.87
CA VAL A 24 -1.73 6.58 -10.10
C VAL A 24 -2.51 6.40 -8.80
N THR A 25 -1.85 6.03 -7.70
CA THR A 25 -2.49 5.91 -6.38
C THR A 25 -3.11 7.24 -5.94
N HIS A 26 -2.39 8.35 -6.12
CA HIS A 26 -2.90 9.68 -5.81
C HIS A 26 -4.10 10.04 -6.67
N ASP A 27 -4.04 9.80 -7.97
CA ASP A 27 -5.11 10.18 -8.89
C ASP A 27 -6.36 9.31 -8.66
N THR A 28 -6.20 8.05 -8.26
CA THR A 28 -7.31 7.14 -7.89
C THR A 28 -7.93 7.45 -6.51
N THR A 29 -7.12 7.85 -5.51
CA THR A 29 -7.58 7.89 -4.10
C THR A 29 -7.55 9.27 -3.44
N GLY A 30 -6.86 10.23 -4.05
CA GLY A 30 -6.53 11.53 -3.45
C GLY A 30 -5.51 11.45 -2.30
N LEU A 31 -4.86 10.30 -2.12
CA LEU A 31 -3.82 10.08 -1.10
C LEU A 31 -2.46 9.98 -1.77
N LEU A 32 -1.50 10.77 -1.29
CA LEU A 32 -0.13 10.74 -1.79
C LEU A 32 0.73 9.83 -0.89
N PRO A 33 1.27 8.71 -1.41
CA PRO A 33 2.26 7.92 -0.70
C PRO A 33 3.48 8.75 -0.28
N LEU A 34 4.19 8.30 0.75
CA LEU A 34 5.43 8.96 1.16
C LEU A 34 6.52 8.75 0.11
N SER A 35 7.22 9.83 -0.25
CA SER A 35 8.39 9.74 -1.13
C SER A 35 9.45 8.81 -0.55
N VAL A 36 10.06 7.98 -1.41
CA VAL A 36 11.20 7.11 -1.09
C VAL A 36 12.51 7.91 -1.07
N ALA A 37 12.49 9.08 -0.44
CA ALA A 37 13.68 9.88 -0.17
C ALA A 37 14.35 9.39 1.13
N ALA A 38 15.67 9.58 1.24
CA ALA A 38 16.46 9.08 2.37
C ALA A 38 16.01 9.65 3.73
N ASP A 39 15.54 10.90 3.74
CA ASP A 39 14.97 11.61 4.90
C ASP A 39 13.53 11.17 5.25
N ARG A 40 12.91 10.33 4.40
CA ARG A 40 11.55 9.80 4.57
C ARG A 40 11.60 8.30 4.79
N ILE A 41 11.12 7.51 3.82
CA ILE A 41 11.05 6.04 3.95
C ILE A 41 12.21 5.32 3.24
N GLY A 42 13.24 6.04 2.79
CA GLY A 42 14.36 5.48 2.04
C GLY A 42 15.09 4.34 2.77
N HIS A 43 15.33 4.46 4.09
CA HIS A 43 15.92 3.37 4.87
C HIS A 43 15.05 2.11 4.93
N THR A 44 13.74 2.28 5.07
CA THR A 44 12.78 1.17 5.04
C THR A 44 12.76 0.51 3.67
N ALA A 45 12.80 1.30 2.59
CA ALA A 45 12.87 0.78 1.22
C ALA A 45 14.16 0.00 0.95
N MET A 46 15.31 0.48 1.42
CA MET A 46 16.59 -0.25 1.30
C MET A 46 16.55 -1.61 2.03
N ARG A 47 15.97 -1.64 3.24
CA ARG A 47 15.77 -2.90 3.98
C ARG A 47 14.81 -3.84 3.25
N CYS A 48 13.72 -3.30 2.71
CA CYS A 48 12.76 -4.06 1.91
C CYS A 48 13.45 -4.68 0.68
N ALA A 49 14.29 -3.93 -0.05
CA ALA A 49 15.06 -4.46 -1.17
C ALA A 49 15.95 -5.66 -0.77
N GLY A 50 16.56 -5.62 0.41
CA GLY A 50 17.31 -6.75 0.97
C GLY A 50 16.44 -7.98 1.25
N LEU A 51 15.24 -7.79 1.83
CA LEU A 51 14.28 -8.86 2.08
C LEU A 51 13.78 -9.49 0.77
N LEU A 52 13.44 -8.68 -0.23
CA LEU A 52 13.02 -9.15 -1.55
C LEU A 52 14.13 -9.96 -2.22
N ALA A 53 15.38 -9.51 -2.12
CA ALA A 53 16.53 -10.25 -2.66
C ALA A 53 16.75 -11.58 -1.93
N GLN A 54 16.54 -11.65 -0.62
CA GLN A 54 16.62 -12.89 0.15
C GLN A 54 15.51 -13.87 -0.25
N LEU A 55 14.25 -13.42 -0.34
CA LEU A 55 13.13 -14.24 -0.79
C LEU A 55 13.38 -14.83 -2.19
N ALA A 56 13.91 -14.04 -3.11
CA ALA A 56 14.26 -14.50 -4.45
C ALA A 56 15.37 -15.56 -4.43
N ARG A 57 16.42 -15.38 -3.59
CA ARG A 57 17.47 -16.39 -3.38
C ARG A 57 16.92 -17.71 -2.82
N ASP A 58 15.90 -17.62 -1.98
CA ASP A 58 15.21 -18.77 -1.39
C ASP A 58 14.16 -19.39 -2.33
N GLY A 59 14.15 -19.00 -3.61
CA GLY A 59 13.31 -19.58 -4.65
C GLY A 59 11.88 -19.04 -4.71
N GLN A 60 11.54 -17.99 -3.95
CA GLN A 60 10.23 -17.36 -4.05
C GLN A 60 10.13 -16.53 -5.34
N SER A 61 8.97 -16.58 -6.01
CA SER A 61 8.69 -15.74 -7.16
C SER A 61 8.50 -14.29 -6.72
N VAL A 62 9.54 -13.46 -6.81
CA VAL A 62 9.47 -12.04 -6.45
C VAL A 62 9.20 -11.21 -7.71
N ASP A 63 7.94 -10.79 -7.87
CA ASP A 63 7.52 -9.82 -8.88
C ASP A 63 6.94 -8.58 -8.18
N ARG A 64 7.62 -7.45 -8.34
CA ARG A 64 7.27 -6.19 -7.67
C ARG A 64 5.97 -5.57 -8.19
N SER A 65 5.44 -6.04 -9.32
CA SER A 65 4.11 -5.66 -9.81
C SER A 65 2.96 -6.28 -9.00
N GLY A 66 3.26 -7.22 -8.10
CA GLY A 66 2.25 -7.95 -7.32
C GLY A 66 1.85 -9.29 -7.91
N ALA A 67 2.42 -9.70 -9.05
CA ALA A 67 2.12 -10.99 -9.70
C ALA A 67 2.80 -12.21 -9.04
N GLY A 68 3.69 -11.98 -8.07
CA GLY A 68 4.45 -13.02 -7.37
C GLY A 68 4.00 -13.22 -5.93
N ALA A 69 4.95 -13.61 -5.06
CA ALA A 69 4.74 -13.86 -3.64
C ALA A 69 4.65 -12.60 -2.78
N VAL A 70 4.82 -11.40 -3.37
CA VAL A 70 4.89 -10.13 -2.65
C VAL A 70 3.94 -9.12 -3.30
N ALA A 71 3.23 -8.37 -2.47
CA ALA A 71 2.44 -7.22 -2.87
C ALA A 71 2.89 -5.97 -2.14
N GLU A 72 2.99 -4.84 -2.84
CA GLU A 72 3.20 -3.54 -2.21
C GLU A 72 1.84 -2.98 -1.76
N VAL A 73 1.75 -2.51 -0.51
CA VAL A 73 0.50 -1.98 0.06
C VAL A 73 0.72 -0.57 0.61
N TYR A 74 -0.23 0.31 0.33
CA TYR A 74 -0.40 1.56 1.05
C TYR A 74 -1.68 1.51 1.90
N PRO A 75 -1.60 1.25 3.22
CA PRO A 75 -2.77 0.97 4.06
C PRO A 75 -3.87 2.02 4.01
N ALA A 76 -3.51 3.31 4.00
CA ALA A 76 -4.48 4.39 3.88
C ALA A 76 -5.25 4.34 2.55
N ALA A 77 -4.61 3.94 1.45
CA ALA A 77 -5.28 3.76 0.17
C ALA A 77 -6.27 2.59 0.21
N SER A 78 -5.89 1.45 0.80
CA SER A 78 -6.81 0.32 0.99
C SER A 78 -8.02 0.69 1.84
N LEU A 79 -7.80 1.36 2.98
CA LEU A 79 -8.88 1.89 3.83
C LEU A 79 -9.80 2.81 3.03
N LYS A 80 -9.24 3.71 2.22
CA LYS A 80 -10.01 4.62 1.36
C LYS A 80 -10.86 3.86 0.33
N LYS A 81 -10.30 2.82 -0.32
CA LYS A 81 -11.01 1.98 -1.30
C LYS A 81 -12.15 1.18 -0.65
N TRP A 82 -12.00 0.78 0.61
CA TRP A 82 -13.07 0.12 1.39
C TRP A 82 -14.05 1.08 2.07
N GLY A 83 -13.91 2.39 1.87
CA GLY A 83 -14.80 3.38 2.50
C GLY A 83 -14.58 3.58 4.01
N LEU A 84 -13.43 3.14 4.54
CA LEU A 84 -13.06 3.26 5.94
C LEU A 84 -12.26 4.55 6.22
N PRO A 85 -12.20 5.01 7.50
CA PRO A 85 -11.35 6.12 7.89
C PRO A 85 -9.88 5.89 7.48
N SER A 86 -9.36 6.74 6.59
CA SER A 86 -8.02 6.57 6.01
C SER A 86 -7.02 7.66 6.41
N ARG A 87 -7.42 8.61 7.25
CA ARG A 87 -6.61 9.74 7.68
C ARG A 87 -6.71 9.94 9.19
N GLY A 88 -5.69 10.57 9.77
CA GLY A 88 -5.74 11.05 11.15
C GLY A 88 -5.60 9.97 12.23
N TYR A 89 -5.40 8.70 11.89
CA TYR A 89 -5.19 7.62 12.86
C TYR A 89 -3.72 7.43 13.26
N LYS A 90 -2.77 7.98 12.50
CA LYS A 90 -1.33 7.87 12.79
C LYS A 90 -0.87 8.83 13.86
N ARG A 91 0.19 8.49 14.60
CA ARG A 91 0.83 9.22 15.73
C ARG A 91 0.17 8.98 17.09
N ALA A 92 1.01 8.99 18.13
CA ALA A 92 0.62 8.74 19.52
C ALA A 92 -0.42 9.70 20.10
N GLN A 93 -0.62 10.88 19.51
CA GLN A 93 -1.66 11.84 19.93
C GLN A 93 -3.05 11.51 19.37
N ASN A 94 -3.16 10.54 18.46
CA ASN A 94 -4.39 10.21 17.74
C ASN A 94 -4.93 8.82 18.13
N VAL A 95 -4.63 8.33 19.33
CA VAL A 95 -5.04 6.98 19.78
C VAL A 95 -6.55 6.78 19.68
N ASP A 96 -7.35 7.80 19.97
CA ASP A 96 -8.81 7.68 19.88
C ASP A 96 -9.29 7.55 18.42
N ASN A 97 -8.65 8.24 17.47
CA ASN A 97 -8.91 8.04 16.05
C ASN A 97 -8.48 6.65 15.57
N LEU A 98 -7.37 6.12 16.10
CA LEU A 98 -6.92 4.76 15.83
C LEU A 98 -7.94 3.74 16.35
N ARG A 99 -8.39 3.88 17.60
CA ARG A 99 -9.43 3.02 18.19
C ARG A 99 -10.71 3.04 17.36
N ALA A 100 -11.19 4.23 16.98
CA ALA A 100 -12.34 4.38 16.11
C ALA A 100 -12.14 3.75 14.73
N SER A 101 -10.92 3.78 14.19
CA SER A 101 -10.59 3.12 12.91
C SER A 101 -10.61 1.59 13.04
N VAL A 102 -10.14 1.05 14.17
CA VAL A 102 -10.26 -0.38 14.49
C VAL A 102 -11.74 -0.77 14.64
N ASP A 103 -12.56 0.03 15.33
CA ASP A 103 -14.00 -0.24 15.47
C ASP A 103 -14.72 -0.21 14.11
N ALA A 104 -14.40 0.77 13.26
CA ALA A 104 -14.93 0.84 11.90
C ALA A 104 -14.52 -0.38 11.06
N LEU A 105 -13.28 -0.85 11.18
CA LEU A 105 -12.81 -2.07 10.51
C LEU A 105 -13.62 -3.30 10.97
N LEU A 106 -13.75 -3.51 12.28
CA LEU A 106 -14.46 -4.66 12.84
C LEU A 106 -15.97 -4.62 12.55
N THR A 107 -16.54 -3.43 12.43
CA THR A 107 -17.93 -3.24 11.98
C THR A 107 -18.10 -3.61 10.51
N ALA A 108 -17.18 -3.18 9.66
CA ALA A 108 -17.23 -3.46 8.22
C ALA A 108 -16.81 -4.88 7.85
N ALA A 109 -16.03 -5.55 8.70
CA ALA A 109 -15.58 -6.93 8.52
C ALA A 109 -15.88 -7.76 9.78
N PRO A 110 -17.16 -8.07 10.08
CA PRO A 110 -17.53 -8.81 11.29
C PRO A 110 -17.00 -10.25 11.31
N TRP A 111 -16.53 -10.75 10.16
CA TRP A 111 -15.86 -12.04 10.01
C TRP A 111 -14.36 -11.99 10.36
N LEU A 112 -13.78 -10.81 10.57
CA LEU A 112 -12.37 -10.65 10.97
C LEU A 112 -12.24 -10.77 12.49
N SER A 113 -11.40 -11.71 12.94
CA SER A 113 -10.97 -11.77 14.34
C SER A 113 -9.52 -11.34 14.47
N LEU A 114 -9.28 -10.26 15.23
CA LEU A 114 -7.93 -9.80 15.55
C LEU A 114 -7.28 -10.62 16.68
N GLY A 115 -8.09 -11.35 17.45
CA GLY A 115 -7.65 -12.16 18.58
C GLY A 115 -6.72 -11.39 19.53
N LYS A 116 -5.61 -12.02 19.90
CA LYS A 116 -4.60 -11.42 20.79
C LYS A 116 -3.93 -10.14 20.27
N CYS A 117 -4.09 -9.82 18.98
CA CYS A 117 -3.49 -8.63 18.37
C CYS A 117 -4.39 -7.38 18.47
N GLU A 118 -5.65 -7.51 18.90
CA GLU A 118 -6.60 -6.38 18.94
C GLU A 118 -6.08 -5.22 19.80
N ASP A 119 -5.66 -5.53 21.02
CA ASP A 119 -5.10 -4.56 21.96
C ASP A 119 -3.89 -3.81 21.38
N LEU A 120 -3.06 -4.51 20.59
CA LEU A 120 -1.91 -3.91 19.93
C LEU A 120 -2.36 -3.00 18.77
N CYS A 121 -3.32 -3.44 17.95
CA CYS A 121 -3.88 -2.63 16.87
C CYS A 121 -4.54 -1.34 17.38
N ARG A 122 -5.11 -1.36 18.59
CA ARG A 122 -5.72 -0.19 19.23
C ARG A 122 -4.73 0.80 19.82
N ARG A 123 -3.43 0.47 19.89
CA ARG A 123 -2.37 1.31 20.48
C ARG A 123 -1.20 1.61 19.55
N SER A 124 -1.10 0.90 18.42
CA SER A 124 -0.03 1.06 17.43
C SER A 124 -0.63 1.12 16.03
N ASP A 125 -0.44 2.28 15.37
CA ASP A 125 -0.86 2.42 13.97
C ASP A 125 -0.05 1.53 13.03
N ASP A 126 1.20 1.17 13.38
CA ASP A 126 1.98 0.18 12.63
C ASP A 126 1.34 -1.21 12.69
N ALA A 127 0.83 -1.63 13.85
CA ALA A 127 0.15 -2.92 13.99
C ALA A 127 -1.19 -2.95 13.24
N PHE A 128 -1.94 -1.85 13.28
CA PHE A 128 -3.15 -1.70 12.48
C PHE A 128 -2.84 -1.70 10.97
N ASP A 129 -1.83 -0.95 10.53
CA ASP A 129 -1.35 -0.94 9.15
C ASP A 129 -0.92 -2.33 8.68
N ALA A 130 -0.30 -3.14 9.54
CA ALA A 130 0.05 -4.52 9.23
C ALA A 130 -1.18 -5.42 8.99
N VAL A 131 -2.26 -5.23 9.76
CA VAL A 131 -3.54 -5.93 9.51
C VAL A 131 -4.13 -5.52 8.16
N ILE A 132 -4.19 -4.22 7.88
CA ILE A 132 -4.68 -3.71 6.59
C ILE A 132 -3.83 -4.21 5.42
N ALA A 133 -2.50 -4.31 5.62
CA ALA A 133 -1.60 -4.89 4.63
C ALA A 133 -1.87 -6.38 4.39
N ALA A 134 -2.08 -7.18 5.44
CA ALA A 134 -2.44 -8.59 5.31
C ALA A 134 -3.79 -8.78 4.58
N MET A 135 -4.79 -7.94 4.88
CA MET A 135 -6.08 -7.97 4.20
C MET A 135 -5.95 -7.56 2.72
N THR A 136 -5.12 -6.58 2.41
CA THR A 136 -4.86 -6.18 1.02
C THR A 136 -4.10 -7.27 0.27
N ALA A 137 -3.12 -7.93 0.91
CA ALA A 137 -2.43 -9.09 0.32
C ALA A 137 -3.40 -10.24 0.05
N ARG A 138 -4.40 -10.46 0.92
CA ARG A 138 -5.49 -11.40 0.65
C ARG A 138 -6.33 -10.99 -0.56
N ALA A 139 -6.62 -9.69 -0.72
CA ALA A 139 -7.29 -9.19 -1.92
C ALA A 139 -6.49 -9.49 -3.19
N VAL A 140 -5.16 -9.29 -3.16
CA VAL A 140 -4.24 -9.66 -4.26
C VAL A 140 -4.33 -11.15 -4.56
N GLY A 141 -4.23 -12.01 -3.55
CA GLY A 141 -4.32 -13.47 -3.72
C GLY A 141 -5.66 -13.96 -4.29
N LYS A 142 -6.74 -13.18 -4.11
CA LYS A 142 -8.07 -13.45 -4.70
C LYS A 142 -8.31 -12.73 -6.03
N GLY A 143 -7.35 -11.96 -6.55
CA GLY A 143 -7.54 -11.14 -7.76
C GLY A 143 -8.53 -9.99 -7.59
N LEU A 144 -8.75 -9.52 -6.35
CA LEU A 144 -9.72 -8.47 -5.99
C LEU A 144 -9.07 -7.08 -5.87
N VAL A 145 -8.13 -6.80 -6.77
CA VAL A 145 -7.40 -5.53 -6.85
C VAL A 145 -7.51 -4.95 -8.25
N GLU A 146 -7.30 -3.65 -8.38
CA GLU A 146 -7.17 -3.01 -9.68
C GLU A 146 -5.97 -3.62 -10.44
N PRO A 147 -6.15 -4.03 -11.71
CA PRO A 147 -5.05 -4.57 -12.49
C PRO A 147 -4.03 -3.49 -12.78
N VAL A 148 -2.76 -3.89 -12.95
CA VAL A 148 -1.73 -3.01 -13.49
C VAL A 148 -2.10 -2.69 -14.95
N PRO A 149 -2.31 -1.41 -15.33
CA PRO A 149 -2.56 -1.05 -16.73
C PRO A 149 -1.39 -1.50 -17.63
N GLU A 150 -1.70 -1.94 -18.84
CA GLU A 150 -0.69 -2.50 -19.76
C GLU A 150 0.43 -1.50 -20.06
N GLU A 151 0.11 -0.21 -20.22
CA GLU A 151 1.11 0.85 -20.42
C GLU A 151 2.10 1.01 -19.25
N HIS A 152 1.75 0.50 -18.07
CA HIS A 152 2.56 0.59 -16.86
C HIS A 152 3.21 -0.74 -16.47
N ALA A 153 2.93 -1.84 -17.18
CA ALA A 153 3.40 -3.18 -16.81
C ALA A 153 4.92 -3.26 -16.67
N SER A 154 5.68 -2.62 -17.57
CA SER A 154 7.14 -2.61 -17.46
C SER A 154 7.63 -1.81 -16.27
N VAL A 155 7.06 -0.63 -16.01
CA VAL A 155 7.45 0.22 -14.89
C VAL A 155 7.06 -0.42 -13.55
N ALA A 156 5.89 -1.06 -13.47
CA ALA A 156 5.44 -1.78 -12.29
C ALA A 156 6.41 -2.88 -11.84
N ARG A 157 6.98 -3.65 -12.79
CA ARG A 157 8.01 -4.66 -12.49
C ARG A 157 9.32 -4.06 -11.97
N THR A 158 9.65 -2.85 -12.41
CA THR A 158 10.90 -2.16 -12.04
C THR A 158 10.78 -1.34 -10.76
N GLU A 159 9.72 -0.55 -10.60
CA GLU A 159 9.52 0.40 -9.51
C GLU A 159 8.66 -0.16 -8.36
N GLY A 160 7.88 -1.20 -8.63
CA GLY A 160 6.82 -1.68 -7.75
C GLY A 160 5.44 -1.11 -8.10
N TRP A 161 4.40 -1.79 -7.65
CA TRP A 161 3.02 -1.37 -7.84
C TRP A 161 2.19 -1.54 -6.57
N ILE A 162 1.61 -0.45 -6.08
CA ILE A 162 0.72 -0.44 -4.92
C ILE A 162 -0.60 -1.11 -5.33
N ALA A 163 -0.92 -2.23 -4.67
CA ALA A 163 -2.17 -2.93 -4.87
C ALA A 163 -3.34 -2.14 -4.27
N LEU A 164 -4.31 -1.76 -5.10
CA LEU A 164 -5.53 -1.07 -4.68
C LEU A 164 -6.72 -2.03 -4.73
N PRO A 165 -7.44 -2.27 -3.62
CA PRO A 165 -8.65 -3.10 -3.65
C PRO A 165 -9.69 -2.57 -4.65
N SER A 166 -10.24 -3.46 -5.48
CA SER A 166 -11.28 -3.12 -6.47
C SER A 166 -12.69 -3.45 -6.00
N THR A 167 -12.83 -4.10 -4.85
CA THR A 167 -14.10 -4.55 -4.26
C THR A 167 -14.25 -4.09 -2.81
N SER A 168 -15.44 -4.29 -2.24
CA SER A 168 -15.69 -4.05 -0.82
C SER A 168 -14.92 -5.04 0.05
N ILE A 169 -14.73 -4.68 1.32
CA ILE A 169 -14.01 -5.51 2.29
C ILE A 169 -14.69 -6.88 2.50
N ASP A 170 -16.02 -6.97 2.36
CA ASP A 170 -16.78 -8.22 2.47
C ASP A 170 -16.37 -9.28 1.45
N ALA A 171 -15.92 -8.88 0.26
CA ALA A 171 -15.45 -9.82 -0.77
C ALA A 171 -14.20 -10.60 -0.35
N LEU A 172 -13.51 -10.14 0.71
CA LEU A 172 -12.38 -10.85 1.28
C LEU A 172 -12.83 -12.08 2.07
N HIS A 173 -14.08 -12.18 2.51
CA HIS A 173 -14.61 -13.38 3.17
C HIS A 173 -14.64 -14.58 2.19
N GLY A 174 -14.34 -15.79 2.68
CA GLY A 174 -14.20 -17.03 1.90
C GLY A 174 -12.77 -17.29 1.45
#